data_AF-A0A537SX43-F1
#
_entry.id   AF-A0A537SX43-F1
#
_cell.length_a   1.000
_cell.length_b   1.000
_cell.length_c   1.000
_cell.angle_alpha   90.00
_cell.angle_beta   90.00
_cell.angle_gamma   90.00
#
_symmetry.space_group_name_H-M   'P 1'
#
loop_
_entity.id
_entity.type
_entity.pdbx_description
1 polymer ?
#
loop_
_entity_poly.entity_id
_entity_poly.type
_entity_poly.pdbx_seq_one_letter_code
_entity_poly.pdbx_strand_id
1 'polypeptide(L)'
;MPAKLIDWPPPRHYLNSSKLIGRSRLNVSNVVQLAGTVLTVLTLAALASPLRADDDFPIVGTYTENQVCKADGSDPGVSRVKITRHDIDSLFGLCTILSKKREGPTFVVHVECKGPGGSQMLGDVNFTPREDKTIDFSDQDQTYKAVLYRCPD
;
A
#
# COMPACT_ATOMS: atom_id res chain seq x y z
N MET A 1 -29.50 -10.68 25.23
CA MET A 1 -28.11 -11.15 25.38
C MET A 1 -27.22 -10.14 24.67
N PRO A 2 -26.44 -9.30 25.37
CA PRO A 2 -25.66 -8.25 24.73
C PRO A 2 -24.31 -8.78 24.23
N ALA A 3 -23.98 -8.47 22.97
CA ALA A 3 -22.70 -8.76 22.36
C ALA A 3 -21.62 -7.80 22.88
N LYS A 4 -20.44 -8.37 23.09
CA LYS A 4 -19.31 -7.85 23.85
C LYS A 4 -18.52 -6.84 23.02
N LEU A 5 -18.36 -5.64 23.56
CA LEU A 5 -17.45 -4.58 23.13
C LEU A 5 -16.01 -5.12 23.19
N ILE A 6 -15.30 -5.16 22.06
CA ILE A 6 -13.88 -5.53 22.01
C ILE A 6 -13.07 -4.25 21.97
N ASP A 7 -12.43 -4.00 23.10
CA ASP A 7 -11.55 -2.89 23.43
C ASP A 7 -10.23 -2.99 22.64
N TRP A 8 -9.85 -1.94 21.93
CA TRP A 8 -8.58 -1.84 21.19
C TRP A 8 -7.59 -0.99 22.01
N PRO A 9 -6.35 -1.44 22.29
CA PRO A 9 -5.42 -0.66 23.10
C PRO A 9 -4.75 0.49 22.33
N PRO A 10 -4.50 1.66 22.97
CA PRO A 10 -3.79 2.79 22.37
C PRO A 10 -2.24 2.63 22.41
N PRO A 11 -1.48 3.46 21.65
CA PRO A 11 -0.05 3.27 21.42
C PRO A 11 0.83 3.62 22.63
N ARG A 12 1.92 2.87 22.79
CA ARG A 12 2.96 3.11 23.81
C ARG A 12 3.86 4.28 23.39
N HIS A 13 3.79 5.37 24.15
CA HIS A 13 4.84 6.38 24.20
C HIS A 13 6.06 5.84 24.96
N TYR A 14 7.24 5.85 24.34
CA TYR A 14 8.51 5.76 25.06
C TYR A 14 9.14 7.15 25.11
N LEU A 15 8.93 7.84 26.23
CA LEU A 15 9.84 8.87 26.72
C LEU A 15 10.95 8.15 27.50
N ASN A 16 12.21 8.38 27.12
CA ASN A 16 13.31 8.14 28.04
C ASN A 16 14.23 9.35 28.05
N SER A 17 14.12 10.10 29.15
CA SER A 17 15.05 11.13 29.60
C SER A 17 16.08 10.46 30.51
N SER A 18 17.37 10.72 30.30
CA SER A 18 18.42 10.38 31.26
C SER A 18 19.65 11.28 31.08
N LYS A 19 19.73 12.25 32.01
CA LYS A 19 20.91 12.71 32.77
C LYS A 19 22.22 13.04 32.02
N LEU A 20 22.49 14.35 32.03
CA LEU A 20 23.72 15.02 32.47
C LEU A 20 24.76 14.12 33.18
N ILE A 21 26.03 14.27 32.81
CA ILE A 21 27.20 14.56 33.67
C ILE A 21 28.45 14.63 32.75
N GLY A 22 29.30 15.65 32.93
CA GLY A 22 30.65 15.61 32.36
C GLY A 22 31.28 16.98 32.10
N ARG A 23 31.51 17.77 33.16
CA ARG A 23 32.40 18.93 33.14
C ARG A 23 33.81 18.50 32.73
N SER A 24 34.35 19.14 31.70
CA SER A 24 35.79 19.20 31.45
C SER A 24 36.18 20.66 31.33
N ARG A 25 36.81 21.19 32.38
CA ARG A 25 37.55 22.47 32.33
C ARG A 25 38.79 22.24 31.49
N LEU A 26 39.08 23.13 30.54
CA LEU A 26 40.43 23.57 30.21
C LEU A 26 40.33 25.03 29.77
N ASN A 27 41.01 25.87 30.54
CA ASN A 27 41.08 27.31 30.40
C ASN A 27 42.50 27.61 29.93
N VAL A 28 42.69 28.14 28.73
CA VAL A 28 43.84 29.01 28.40
C VAL A 28 43.40 29.95 27.28
N SER A 29 43.25 31.21 27.65
CA SER A 29 43.13 32.36 26.76
C SER A 29 44.31 32.44 25.81
N ASN A 30 44.04 32.55 24.51
CA ASN A 30 44.95 33.19 23.56
C ASN A 30 44.12 34.03 22.60
N VAL A 31 44.16 35.35 22.81
CA VAL A 31 43.71 36.35 21.86
C VAL A 31 44.86 36.55 20.88
N VAL A 32 44.73 35.99 19.67
CA VAL A 32 45.43 36.48 18.49
C VAL A 32 44.39 36.67 17.40
N GLN A 33 44.15 37.94 17.13
CA GLN A 33 43.27 38.50 16.12
C GLN A 33 43.82 38.14 14.73
N LEU A 34 43.08 37.37 13.93
CA LEU A 34 43.34 37.20 12.51
C LEU A 34 42.00 37.05 11.77
N ALA A 35 41.71 38.08 10.98
CA ALA A 35 40.56 38.17 10.09
C ALA A 35 40.58 37.03 9.07
N GLY A 36 39.43 36.38 8.90
CA GLY A 36 39.26 35.27 7.96
C GLY A 36 37.80 34.90 7.81
N THR A 37 37.12 35.63 6.92
CA THR A 37 35.89 35.31 6.17
C THR A 37 35.02 34.16 6.73
N VAL A 38 33.88 34.52 7.33
CA VAL A 38 32.81 33.58 7.68
C VAL A 38 32.18 33.05 6.38
N LEU A 39 32.49 31.81 6.02
CA LEU A 39 31.73 31.05 5.02
C LEU A 39 30.63 30.28 5.74
N THR A 40 29.47 30.91 5.87
CA THR A 40 28.24 30.28 6.34
C THR A 40 27.75 29.31 5.27
N VAL A 41 28.01 28.01 5.42
CA VAL A 41 27.35 26.98 4.61
C VAL A 41 25.95 26.80 5.15
N LEU A 42 24.97 27.44 4.51
CA LEU A 42 23.55 27.17 4.69
C LEU A 42 23.27 25.75 4.18
N THR A 43 23.33 24.75 5.06
CA THR A 43 22.80 23.42 4.74
C THR A 43 21.28 23.52 4.72
N LEU A 44 20.68 23.65 3.53
CA LEU A 44 19.26 23.42 3.34
C LEU A 44 18.97 21.97 3.71
N ALA A 45 18.40 21.74 4.88
CA ALA A 45 17.71 20.50 5.17
C ALA A 45 16.48 20.45 4.25
N ALA A 46 16.63 19.79 3.09
CA ALA A 46 15.50 19.43 2.26
C ALA A 46 14.58 18.56 3.13
N LEU A 47 13.46 19.14 3.56
CA LEU A 47 12.32 18.39 4.05
C LEU A 47 11.89 17.47 2.91
N ALA A 48 12.43 16.26 2.89
CA ALA A 48 11.88 15.18 2.11
C ALA A 48 10.50 14.89 2.71
N SER A 49 9.49 15.60 2.23
CA SER A 49 8.11 15.15 2.34
C SER A 49 8.11 13.70 1.87
N PRO A 50 7.59 12.73 2.64
CA PRO A 50 7.33 11.42 2.07
C PRO A 50 6.37 11.67 0.91
N LEU A 51 6.85 11.53 -0.32
CA LEU A 51 5.99 11.33 -1.47
C LEU A 51 5.15 10.13 -1.10
N ARG A 52 3.92 10.36 -0.64
CA ARG A 52 2.94 9.29 -0.51
C ARG A 52 2.78 8.74 -1.92
N ALA A 53 3.35 7.56 -2.13
CA ALA A 53 3.25 6.80 -3.36
C ALA A 53 1.78 6.41 -3.57
N ASP A 54 0.99 7.33 -4.12
CA ASP A 54 -0.34 7.04 -4.66
C ASP A 54 -0.22 6.15 -5.92
N ASP A 55 0.99 6.05 -6.49
CA ASP A 55 1.33 5.20 -7.64
C ASP A 55 1.67 3.73 -7.31
N ASP A 56 1.51 3.25 -6.06
CA ASP A 56 1.97 1.91 -5.65
C ASP A 56 0.96 0.77 -5.89
N PHE A 57 0.03 0.92 -6.84
CA PHE A 57 -0.89 -0.15 -7.23
C PHE A 57 -0.64 -0.63 -8.67
N PRO A 58 0.48 -1.34 -8.92
CA PRO A 58 0.93 -1.74 -10.26
C PRO A 58 0.08 -2.84 -10.92
N ILE A 59 -1.09 -3.16 -10.36
CA ILE A 59 -2.01 -4.20 -10.87
C ILE A 59 -3.25 -3.60 -11.54
N VAL A 60 -3.27 -2.29 -11.78
CA VAL A 60 -4.32 -1.64 -12.59
C VAL A 60 -4.28 -2.18 -14.02
N GLY A 61 -5.42 -2.65 -14.53
CA GLY A 61 -5.54 -3.18 -15.88
C GLY A 61 -6.81 -3.98 -16.10
N THR A 62 -6.95 -4.50 -17.32
CA THR A 62 -7.99 -5.45 -17.70
C THR A 62 -7.42 -6.85 -17.71
N TYR A 63 -8.18 -7.80 -17.17
CA TYR A 63 -7.77 -9.18 -17.02
C TYR A 63 -8.89 -10.16 -17.39
N THR A 64 -8.50 -11.39 -17.67
CA THR A 64 -9.37 -12.55 -17.74
C THR A 64 -9.03 -13.55 -16.64
N GLU A 65 -10.03 -14.18 -16.05
CA GLU A 65 -9.83 -15.24 -15.06
C GLU A 65 -9.56 -16.59 -15.73
N ASN A 66 -8.51 -17.27 -15.27
CA ASN A 66 -8.13 -18.65 -15.57
C ASN A 66 -7.87 -18.98 -17.05
N GLN A 67 -7.89 -17.98 -17.93
CA GLN A 67 -7.68 -18.14 -19.36
C GLN A 67 -6.91 -16.93 -19.89
N VAL A 68 -6.01 -17.15 -20.86
CA VAL A 68 -5.30 -16.10 -21.57
C VAL A 68 -6.28 -15.34 -22.47
N CYS A 69 -6.18 -14.01 -22.52
CA CYS A 69 -7.01 -13.20 -23.39
C CYS A 69 -6.78 -13.55 -24.87
N LYS A 70 -7.84 -13.63 -25.66
CA LYS A 70 -7.69 -13.79 -27.11
C LYS A 70 -7.29 -12.48 -27.75
N ALA A 71 -6.40 -12.56 -28.73
CA ALA A 71 -5.90 -11.40 -29.47
C ALA A 71 -6.98 -10.69 -30.31
N ASP A 72 -8.10 -11.36 -30.59
CA ASP A 72 -9.22 -10.84 -31.38
C ASP A 72 -10.35 -10.24 -30.53
N GLY A 73 -10.19 -10.21 -29.19
CA GLY A 73 -11.19 -9.69 -28.26
C GLY A 73 -12.46 -10.54 -28.16
N SER A 74 -12.50 -11.71 -28.80
CA SER A 74 -13.65 -12.60 -28.81
C SER A 74 -13.59 -13.59 -27.65
N ASP A 75 -13.62 -13.07 -26.43
CA ASP A 75 -13.67 -13.85 -25.19
C ASP A 75 -15.12 -13.98 -24.63
N PRO A 76 -16.14 -14.44 -25.39
CA PRO A 76 -17.46 -14.64 -24.83
C PRO A 76 -17.41 -15.85 -23.89
N GLY A 77 -17.59 -15.59 -22.61
CA GLY A 77 -17.64 -16.62 -21.56
C GLY A 77 -16.43 -16.65 -20.63
N VAL A 78 -15.43 -15.80 -20.83
CA VAL A 78 -14.34 -15.63 -19.87
C VAL A 78 -14.69 -14.49 -18.91
N SER A 79 -14.62 -14.75 -17.60
CA SER A 79 -14.82 -13.72 -16.58
C SER A 79 -13.78 -12.62 -16.75
N ARG A 80 -14.22 -11.42 -17.15
CA ARG A 80 -13.35 -10.24 -17.19
C ARG A 80 -13.30 -9.60 -15.82
N VAL A 81 -12.10 -9.17 -15.43
CA VAL A 81 -11.85 -8.39 -14.22
C VAL A 81 -11.14 -7.11 -14.64
N LYS A 82 -11.71 -5.95 -14.31
CA LYS A 82 -11.08 -4.65 -14.54
C LYS A 82 -10.72 -4.05 -13.19
N ILE A 83 -9.42 -3.86 -12.98
CA ILE A 83 -8.87 -3.28 -11.75
C ILE A 83 -8.45 -1.85 -12.06
N THR A 84 -9.01 -0.89 -11.33
CA THR A 84 -8.59 0.51 -11.36
C THR A 84 -7.92 0.89 -10.04
N ARG A 85 -7.57 2.17 -9.87
CA ARG A 85 -7.07 2.65 -8.58
C ARG A 85 -8.15 2.65 -7.50
N HIS A 86 -9.43 2.71 -7.86
CA HIS A 86 -10.51 2.91 -6.90
C HIS A 86 -11.52 1.78 -6.91
N ASP A 87 -11.58 0.99 -7.97
CA ASP A 87 -12.63 0.00 -8.18
C ASP A 87 -12.07 -1.28 -8.79
N ILE A 88 -12.77 -2.38 -8.52
CA ILE A 88 -12.61 -3.67 -9.19
C ILE A 88 -13.98 -4.04 -9.75
N ASP A 89 -14.07 -4.17 -11.07
CA ASP A 89 -15.27 -4.61 -11.78
C ASP A 89 -15.07 -6.06 -12.22
N SER A 90 -15.98 -6.95 -11.84
CA SER A 90 -15.89 -8.39 -12.07
C SER A 90 -17.29 -8.99 -12.27
N LEU A 91 -17.37 -10.29 -12.55
CA LEU A 91 -18.67 -10.99 -12.60
C LEU A 91 -19.45 -10.93 -11.28
N PHE A 92 -18.76 -10.77 -10.14
CA PHE A 92 -19.44 -10.59 -8.85
C PHE A 92 -20.12 -9.22 -8.75
N GLY A 93 -19.72 -8.24 -9.56
CA GLY A 93 -20.21 -6.86 -9.54
C GLY A 93 -19.08 -5.86 -9.30
N LEU A 94 -19.48 -4.61 -9.06
CA LEU A 94 -18.56 -3.50 -8.82
C LEU A 94 -18.15 -3.44 -7.35
N CYS A 95 -16.84 -3.48 -7.12
CA CYS A 95 -16.22 -3.39 -5.81
C CYS A 95 -15.45 -2.09 -5.66
N THR A 96 -15.80 -1.26 -4.68
CA THR A 96 -15.01 -0.10 -4.29
C THR A 96 -13.83 -0.54 -3.44
N ILE A 97 -12.63 -0.08 -3.77
CA ILE A 97 -11.42 -0.28 -2.97
C ILE A 97 -11.41 0.74 -1.83
N LEU A 98 -11.57 0.24 -0.60
CA LEU A 98 -11.58 1.06 0.61
C LEU A 98 -10.16 1.30 1.15
N SER A 99 -9.31 0.29 1.07
CA SER A 99 -7.90 0.42 1.44
C SER A 99 -7.03 -0.63 0.74
N LYS A 100 -5.72 -0.39 0.73
CA LYS A 100 -4.72 -1.27 0.11
C LYS A 100 -3.53 -1.37 1.03
N LYS A 101 -2.97 -2.56 1.15
CA LYS A 101 -1.75 -2.83 1.90
C LYS A 101 -0.89 -3.82 1.13
N ARG A 102 0.42 -3.60 1.10
CA ARG A 102 1.38 -4.56 0.55
C ARG A 102 1.92 -5.44 1.68
N GLU A 103 1.88 -6.74 1.48
CA GLU A 103 2.42 -7.78 2.37
C GLU A 103 3.36 -8.69 1.56
N GLY A 104 4.65 -8.39 1.61
CA GLY A 104 5.63 -9.05 0.74
C GLY A 104 5.28 -8.85 -0.75
N PRO A 105 5.11 -9.92 -1.54
CA PRO A 105 4.71 -9.82 -2.94
C PRO A 105 3.19 -9.56 -3.11
N THR A 106 2.39 -9.77 -2.08
CA THR A 106 0.92 -9.74 -2.16
C THR A 106 0.36 -8.36 -1.83
N PHE A 107 -0.66 -7.95 -2.57
CA PHE A 107 -1.52 -6.82 -2.22
C PHE A 107 -2.77 -7.35 -1.55
N VAL A 108 -2.97 -6.97 -0.29
CA VAL A 108 -4.21 -7.17 0.45
C VAL A 108 -5.07 -5.93 0.23
N VAL A 109 -6.24 -6.10 -0.38
CA VAL A 109 -7.13 -5.01 -0.78
C VAL A 109 -8.46 -5.18 -0.06
N HIS A 110 -8.79 -4.21 0.80
CA HIS A 110 -10.07 -4.18 1.47
C HIS A 110 -11.12 -3.57 0.55
N VAL A 111 -12.20 -4.30 0.28
CA VAL A 111 -13.21 -3.93 -0.72
C VAL A 111 -14.63 -3.96 -0.17
N GLU A 112 -15.47 -3.09 -0.73
CA GLU A 112 -16.92 -3.15 -0.60
C GLU A 112 -17.53 -3.43 -1.98
N CYS A 113 -18.13 -4.60 -2.15
CA CYS A 113 -18.71 -5.06 -3.41
C CYS A 113 -20.22 -4.97 -3.41
N LYS A 114 -20.78 -4.46 -4.51
CA LYS A 114 -22.21 -4.47 -4.80
C LYS A 114 -22.51 -5.57 -5.80
N GLY A 115 -23.08 -6.65 -5.31
CA GLY A 115 -23.43 -7.81 -6.11
C GLY A 115 -24.82 -7.71 -6.75
N PRO A 116 -25.17 -8.68 -7.60
CA PRO A 116 -26.50 -8.78 -8.18
C PRO A 116 -27.59 -8.80 -7.11
N GLY A 117 -28.75 -8.21 -7.42
CA GLY A 117 -29.88 -8.18 -6.50
C GLY A 117 -29.70 -7.25 -5.29
N GLY A 118 -28.70 -6.37 -5.29
CA GLY A 118 -28.45 -5.42 -4.20
C GLY A 118 -27.72 -6.03 -3.00
N SER A 119 -27.14 -7.21 -3.16
CA SER A 119 -26.25 -7.80 -2.16
C SER A 119 -25.01 -6.92 -1.95
N GLN A 120 -24.55 -6.84 -0.71
CA GLN A 120 -23.36 -6.09 -0.35
C GLN A 120 -22.40 -7.04 0.38
N MET A 121 -21.14 -7.04 -0.07
CA MET A 121 -20.06 -7.82 0.54
C MET A 121 -18.95 -6.86 0.97
N LEU A 122 -18.43 -7.07 2.17
CA LEU A 122 -17.26 -6.36 2.69
C LEU A 122 -16.21 -7.41 3.06
N GLY A 123 -14.98 -7.25 2.59
CA GLY A 123 -13.92 -8.21 2.89
C GLY A 123 -12.60 -7.86 2.23
N ASP A 124 -11.60 -8.66 2.52
CA ASP A 124 -10.28 -8.55 1.91
C ASP A 124 -10.16 -9.48 0.69
N VAL A 125 -9.43 -9.03 -0.31
CA VAL A 125 -8.99 -9.86 -1.44
C VAL A 125 -7.49 -9.72 -1.63
N ASN A 126 -6.87 -10.79 -2.10
CA ASN A 126 -5.42 -10.88 -2.24
C ASN A 126 -5.05 -10.94 -3.72
N PHE A 127 -4.10 -10.11 -4.12
CA PHE A 127 -3.49 -10.12 -5.45
C PHE A 127 -1.99 -10.35 -5.32
N THR A 128 -1.48 -11.46 -5.85
CA THR A 128 -0.05 -11.78 -5.83
C THR A 128 0.49 -11.83 -7.24
N PRO A 129 1.20 -10.78 -7.71
CA PRO A 129 1.85 -10.79 -9.01
C PRO A 129 2.89 -11.91 -9.10
N ARG A 130 2.94 -12.57 -10.25
CA ARG A 130 3.91 -13.62 -10.58
C ARG A 130 4.97 -13.10 -11.56
N GLU A 131 6.05 -13.87 -11.70
CA GLU A 131 7.15 -13.57 -12.63
C GLU A 131 6.72 -13.60 -14.10
N ASP A 132 5.73 -14.43 -14.44
CA ASP A 132 5.15 -14.56 -15.79
C ASP A 132 4.15 -13.44 -16.14
N LYS A 133 4.03 -12.41 -15.29
CA LYS A 133 3.11 -11.26 -15.41
C LYS A 133 1.62 -11.61 -15.26
N THR A 134 1.29 -12.83 -14.82
CA THR A 134 -0.04 -13.15 -14.32
C THR A 134 -0.16 -12.78 -12.84
N ILE A 135 -1.39 -12.78 -12.31
CA ILE A 135 -1.65 -12.43 -10.90
C ILE A 135 -2.48 -13.54 -10.29
N ASP A 136 -2.04 -14.07 -9.16
CA ASP A 136 -2.89 -14.90 -8.31
C ASP A 136 -3.90 -14.05 -7.57
N PHE A 137 -5.16 -14.42 -7.70
CA PHE A 137 -6.28 -13.85 -6.96
C PHE A 137 -6.79 -14.86 -5.94
N SER A 138 -7.09 -14.38 -4.73
CA SER A 138 -7.93 -15.12 -3.78
C SER A 138 -8.83 -14.20 -2.97
N ASP A 139 -9.94 -14.72 -2.50
CA ASP A 139 -10.71 -14.10 -1.42
C ASP A 139 -9.98 -14.21 -0.07
N GLN A 140 -10.54 -13.54 0.94
CA GLN A 140 -10.02 -13.51 2.32
C GLN A 140 -9.82 -14.91 2.91
N ASP A 141 -10.80 -15.79 2.70
CA ASP A 141 -10.82 -17.14 3.28
C ASP A 141 -10.12 -18.17 2.39
N GLN A 142 -9.57 -17.74 1.24
CA GLN A 142 -8.94 -18.58 0.23
C GLN A 142 -9.84 -19.70 -0.32
N THR A 143 -11.16 -19.52 -0.24
CA THR A 143 -12.15 -20.47 -0.76
C THR A 143 -12.37 -20.29 -2.25
N TYR A 144 -12.12 -19.10 -2.77
CA TYR A 144 -12.09 -18.81 -4.19
C TYR A 144 -10.67 -18.41 -4.62
N LYS A 145 -10.20 -19.00 -5.72
CA LYS A 145 -8.89 -18.72 -6.30
C LYS A 145 -8.98 -18.63 -7.81
N ALA A 146 -8.26 -17.68 -8.40
CA ALA A 146 -8.15 -17.55 -9.85
C ALA A 146 -6.76 -17.05 -10.24
N VAL A 147 -6.35 -17.32 -11.48
CA VAL A 147 -5.19 -16.70 -12.10
C VAL A 147 -5.68 -15.64 -13.09
N LEU A 148 -5.27 -14.39 -12.90
CA LEU A 148 -5.62 -13.28 -13.76
C LEU A 148 -4.56 -13.12 -14.86
N TYR A 149 -5.00 -13.21 -16.10
CA TYR A 149 -4.18 -12.98 -17.28
C TYR A 149 -4.44 -11.57 -17.79
N ARG A 150 -3.38 -10.77 -17.92
CA ARG A 150 -3.52 -9.39 -18.38
C ARG A 150 -3.91 -9.36 -19.86
N CYS A 151 -4.95 -8.61 -20.18
CA CYS A 151 -5.35 -8.35 -21.56
C CYS A 151 -4.66 -7.11 -22.11
N PRO A 152 -4.44 -7.05 -23.44
CA PRO A 152 -4.14 -5.79 -24.10
C PRO A 152 -5.30 -4.82 -23.91
N ASP A 153 -4.98 -3.53 -23.71
CA ASP A 153 -5.95 -2.44 -23.59
C ASP A 153 -6.57 -2.07 -24.95
#